data_AF-A0A7C9REE5-F1
#
_entry.id   AF-A0A7C9REE5-F1
#
_cell.length_a   1.000
_cell.length_b   1.000
_cell.length_c   1.000
_cell.angle_alpha   90.00
_cell.angle_beta   90.00
_cell.angle_gamma   90.00
#
_symmetry.space_group_name_H-M   'P 1'
#
loop_
_entity.id
_entity.type
_entity.pdbx_description
1 polymer ?
#
loop_
_entity_poly.entity_id
_entity_poly.type
_entity_poly.pdbx_seq_one_letter_code
_entity_poly.pdbx_strand_id
1 'polypeptide(L)'
;MIRHILTISTGTLASRTLGFMRDALIAALLGAGSVADAFLVAFQFINVTRRSFAEGALNAALIPHYLRVRETEGAVAAAAFAGRVLGSVSLILICIALVLTVLMPLVIAVLAPGFVGRETLQFAINDARLMMPYFAFVGPSIVMMGVLNAEHRFMLTAFSPVLFNVTMIVVLIVLLVWRHDPLFSATVIAGAVGVAGCLQMLILVQRRPWRDGI
;
A
#
# COMPACT_ATOMS: atom_id res chain seq x y z
N MET A 1 -16.21 3.60 -24.28
CA MET A 1 -16.06 4.57 -23.17
C MET A 1 -16.85 4.17 -21.92
N ILE A 2 -18.18 4.01 -21.98
CA ILE A 2 -19.05 3.70 -20.82
C ILE A 2 -18.62 2.42 -20.07
N ARG A 3 -18.26 1.35 -20.79
CA ARG A 3 -17.80 0.08 -20.17
C ARG A 3 -16.54 0.25 -19.32
N HIS A 4 -15.56 1.04 -19.76
CA HIS A 4 -14.33 1.31 -18.99
C HIS A 4 -14.59 2.20 -17.78
N ILE A 5 -15.45 3.23 -17.93
CA ILE A 5 -15.89 4.08 -16.82
C ILE A 5 -16.61 3.24 -15.76
N LEU A 6 -17.52 2.36 -16.17
CA LEU A 6 -18.22 1.45 -15.26
C LEU A 6 -17.25 0.52 -14.53
N THR A 7 -16.27 -0.08 -15.21
CA THR A 7 -15.29 -0.97 -14.57
C THR A 7 -14.39 -0.26 -13.56
N ILE A 8 -13.94 0.95 -13.86
CA ILE A 8 -13.10 1.74 -12.93
C ILE A 8 -13.94 2.20 -11.72
N SER A 9 -15.17 2.65 -11.97
CA SER A 9 -16.08 3.10 -10.92
C SER A 9 -16.51 1.96 -9.99
N THR A 10 -16.86 0.79 -10.53
CA THR A 10 -17.20 -0.39 -9.70
C THR A 10 -15.99 -0.91 -8.94
N GLY A 11 -14.80 -0.94 -9.55
CA GLY A 11 -13.56 -1.31 -8.86
C GLY A 11 -13.20 -0.34 -7.72
N THR A 12 -13.41 0.96 -7.94
CA THR A 12 -13.18 2.00 -6.92
C THR A 12 -14.18 1.87 -5.77
N LEU A 13 -15.47 1.72 -6.08
CA LEU A 13 -16.51 1.51 -5.07
C LEU A 13 -16.26 0.24 -4.27
N ALA A 14 -15.97 -0.88 -4.93
CA ALA A 14 -15.64 -2.13 -4.25
C ALA A 14 -14.43 -1.98 -3.32
N SER A 15 -13.36 -1.31 -3.77
CA SER A 15 -12.18 -1.06 -2.93
C SER A 15 -12.51 -0.19 -1.72
N ARG A 16 -13.35 0.85 -1.88
CA ARG A 16 -13.78 1.71 -0.77
C ARG A 16 -14.65 0.95 0.23
N THR A 17 -15.61 0.15 -0.25
CA THR A 17 -16.46 -0.70 0.60
C THR A 17 -15.62 -1.71 1.38
N LEU A 18 -14.67 -2.39 0.73
CA LEU A 18 -13.76 -3.32 1.41
C LEU A 18 -12.84 -2.61 2.39
N GLY A 19 -12.37 -1.40 2.07
CA GLY A 19 -11.59 -0.57 2.99
C GLY A 19 -12.38 -0.21 4.24
N PHE A 20 -13.64 0.21 4.06
CA PHE A 20 -14.55 0.47 5.17
C PHE A 20 -14.81 -0.77 6.03
N MET A 21 -15.06 -1.92 5.39
CA MET A 21 -15.23 -3.20 6.10
C MET A 21 -13.98 -3.56 6.90
N ARG A 22 -12.78 -3.41 6.33
CA ARG A 22 -11.51 -3.65 7.02
C ARG A 22 -11.40 -2.75 8.25
N ASP A 23 -11.69 -1.45 8.12
CA ASP A 23 -11.57 -0.50 9.22
C ASP A 23 -12.60 -0.80 10.33
N ALA A 24 -13.82 -1.19 9.97
CA ALA A 24 -14.83 -1.65 10.91
C ALA A 24 -14.40 -2.94 11.64
N LEU A 25 -13.78 -3.89 10.94
CA LEU A 25 -13.27 -5.13 11.54
C LEU A 25 -12.08 -4.87 12.47
N ILE A 26 -11.18 -3.94 12.11
CA ILE A 26 -10.08 -3.50 12.99
C ILE A 26 -10.66 -2.92 14.28
N ALA A 27 -11.65 -2.03 14.18
CA ALA A 27 -12.33 -1.45 15.34
C ALA A 27 -13.04 -2.51 16.19
N ALA A 28 -13.71 -3.49 15.55
CA ALA A 28 -14.38 -4.59 16.25
C ALA A 28 -13.39 -5.52 16.98
N LEU A 29 -12.19 -5.71 16.43
CA LEU A 29 -11.17 -6.61 16.98
C LEU A 29 -10.33 -5.95 18.08
N LEU A 30 -9.87 -4.72 17.86
CA LEU A 30 -8.99 -4.02 18.80
C LEU A 30 -9.79 -3.25 19.87
N GLY A 31 -11.06 -2.93 19.60
CA GLY A 31 -11.92 -2.17 20.51
C GLY A 31 -11.40 -0.74 20.71
N ALA A 32 -11.51 -0.26 21.96
CA ALA A 32 -11.00 1.04 22.38
C ALA A 32 -9.94 0.85 23.47
N GLY A 33 -8.83 1.57 23.39
CA GLY A 33 -7.74 1.49 24.35
C GLY A 33 -6.38 1.81 23.75
N SER A 34 -5.33 1.72 24.58
CA SER A 34 -3.96 2.07 24.20
C SER A 34 -3.44 1.30 22.98
N VAL A 35 -3.75 0.01 22.87
CA VAL A 35 -3.33 -0.81 21.72
C VAL A 35 -4.03 -0.36 20.44
N ALA A 36 -5.34 -0.10 20.50
CA ALA A 36 -6.10 0.38 19.35
C ALA A 36 -5.59 1.75 18.87
N ASP A 37 -5.36 2.68 19.80
CA ASP A 37 -4.85 4.02 19.48
C ASP A 37 -3.44 3.95 18.85
N ALA A 38 -2.57 3.11 19.41
CA ALA A 38 -1.24 2.87 18.87
C ALA A 38 -1.27 2.35 17.44
N PHE A 39 -2.07 1.29 17.21
CA PHE A 39 -2.22 0.69 15.90
C PHE A 39 -2.80 1.68 14.89
N LEU A 40 -3.82 2.46 15.27
CA LEU A 40 -4.45 3.43 14.38
C LEU A 40 -3.48 4.53 13.94
N VAL A 41 -2.66 5.06 14.85
CA VAL A 41 -1.62 6.05 14.50
C VAL A 41 -0.59 5.45 13.55
N ALA A 42 -0.08 4.25 13.86
CA ALA A 42 0.86 3.54 13.01
C ALA A 42 0.26 3.28 11.62
N PHE A 43 -0.96 2.76 11.56
CA PHE A 43 -1.65 2.45 10.32
C PHE A 43 -1.99 3.69 9.50
N GLN A 44 -2.35 4.79 10.16
CA GLN A 44 -2.62 6.06 9.50
C GLN A 44 -1.36 6.64 8.87
N PHE A 45 -0.21 6.56 9.55
CA PHE A 45 1.07 6.98 9.00
C PHE A 45 1.37 6.28 7.66
N ILE A 46 1.16 4.97 7.61
CA ILE A 46 1.34 4.17 6.39
C ILE A 46 0.34 4.57 5.30
N ASN A 47 -0.93 4.70 5.66
CA ASN A 47 -1.99 5.03 4.71
C ASN A 47 -1.84 6.42 4.10
N VAL A 48 -1.46 7.42 4.91
CA VAL A 48 -1.17 8.78 4.42
C VAL A 48 -0.04 8.72 3.41
N THR A 49 1.06 8.05 3.76
CA THR A 49 2.21 7.97 2.87
C THR A 49 1.85 7.29 1.53
N ARG A 50 1.12 6.18 1.58
CA ARG A 50 0.58 5.53 0.37
C ARG A 50 -0.21 6.51 -0.50
N ARG A 51 -1.14 7.26 0.09
CA ARG A 51 -1.98 8.22 -0.66
C ARG A 51 -1.14 9.31 -1.29
N SER A 52 -0.17 9.87 -0.56
CA SER A 52 0.76 10.88 -1.08
C SER A 52 1.52 10.40 -2.32
N PHE A 53 1.94 9.12 -2.38
CA PHE A 53 2.58 8.59 -3.58
C PHE A 53 1.59 8.28 -4.72
N ALA A 54 0.39 7.78 -4.40
CA ALA A 54 -0.60 7.37 -5.39
C ALA A 54 -1.27 8.56 -6.09
N GLU A 55 -1.62 9.58 -5.31
CA GLU A 55 -2.26 10.83 -5.76
C GLU A 55 -1.22 11.88 -6.18
N GLY A 56 0.04 11.71 -5.78
CA GLY A 56 1.10 12.68 -6.00
C GLY A 56 1.66 12.75 -7.41
N ALA A 57 2.66 13.62 -7.56
CA ALA A 57 3.33 13.96 -8.82
C ALA A 57 3.85 12.74 -9.61
N LEU A 58 4.11 11.60 -8.94
CA LEU A 58 4.64 10.40 -9.59
C LEU A 58 3.73 9.91 -10.71
N ASN A 59 2.44 9.63 -10.45
CA ASN A 59 1.52 9.15 -11.49
C ASN A 59 1.23 10.22 -12.55
N ALA A 60 1.07 11.48 -12.11
CA ALA A 60 0.79 12.60 -13.00
C ALA A 60 1.94 12.89 -13.98
N ALA A 61 3.19 12.66 -13.60
CA ALA A 61 4.36 12.80 -14.47
C ALA A 61 4.67 11.51 -15.25
N LEU A 62 4.51 10.34 -14.62
CA LEU A 62 4.87 9.05 -15.20
C LEU A 62 4.03 8.71 -16.43
N ILE A 63 2.71 8.81 -16.33
CA ILE A 63 1.80 8.35 -17.41
C ILE A 63 2.00 9.14 -18.71
N PRO A 64 1.98 10.50 -18.71
CA PRO A 64 2.17 11.26 -19.95
C PRO A 64 3.55 11.04 -20.56
N HIS A 65 4.60 10.95 -19.74
CA HIS A 65 5.95 10.73 -20.23
C HIS A 65 6.12 9.32 -20.82
N TYR A 66 5.53 8.31 -20.16
CA TYR A 66 5.50 6.94 -20.67
C TYR A 66 4.81 6.85 -22.03
N LEU A 67 3.64 7.46 -22.19
CA LEU A 67 2.91 7.50 -23.46
C LEU A 67 3.72 8.20 -24.55
N ARG A 68 4.35 9.33 -24.23
CA ARG A 68 5.21 10.05 -25.19
C ARG A 68 6.38 9.21 -25.67
N VAL A 69 7.11 8.56 -24.77
CA VAL A 69 8.23 7.66 -25.14
C VAL A 69 7.72 6.51 -25.99
N ARG A 70 6.55 5.94 -25.64
CA ARG A 70 5.94 4.85 -26.41
C ARG A 70 5.57 5.27 -27.83
N GLU A 71 5.03 6.48 -28.00
CA GLU A 71 4.63 7.02 -29.31
C GLU A 71 5.83 7.42 -30.18
N THR A 72 6.90 7.95 -29.57
CA THR A 72 8.04 8.52 -30.30
C THR A 72 9.19 7.52 -30.51
N GLU A 73 9.45 6.65 -29.53
CA GLU A 73 10.59 5.75 -29.48
C GLU A 73 10.17 4.26 -29.48
N GLY A 74 8.86 3.98 -29.42
CA GLY A 74 8.30 2.64 -29.48
C GLY A 74 8.21 1.91 -28.13
N ALA A 75 7.65 0.70 -28.17
CA ALA A 75 7.31 -0.08 -26.98
C ALA A 75 8.54 -0.51 -26.15
N VAL A 76 9.66 -0.83 -26.80
CA VAL A 76 10.88 -1.27 -26.12
C VAL A 76 11.50 -0.14 -25.30
N ALA A 77 11.56 1.07 -25.85
CA ALA A 77 12.05 2.26 -25.16
C ALA A 77 11.15 2.62 -23.96
N ALA A 78 9.82 2.53 -24.14
CA ALA A 78 8.87 2.73 -23.06
C ALA A 78 9.03 1.70 -21.93
N ALA A 79 9.33 0.44 -22.27
CA ALA A 79 9.64 -0.63 -21.31
C ALA A 79 10.88 -0.32 -20.49
N ALA A 80 11.96 0.10 -21.16
CA ALA A 80 13.20 0.47 -20.52
C ALA A 80 13.00 1.67 -19.58
N PHE A 81 12.23 2.68 -20.02
CA PHE A 81 11.88 3.84 -19.18
C PHE A 81 11.10 3.40 -17.93
N ALA A 82 10.03 2.62 -18.09
CA ALA A 82 9.25 2.11 -16.97
C ALA A 82 10.11 1.29 -15.99
N GLY A 83 11.03 0.45 -16.51
CA GLY A 83 11.97 -0.31 -15.70
C GLY A 83 12.94 0.55 -14.89
N ARG A 84 13.47 1.64 -15.49
CA ARG A 84 14.34 2.59 -14.79
C ARG A 84 13.60 3.34 -13.69
N VAL A 85 12.37 3.80 -13.96
CA VAL A 85 11.53 4.45 -12.95
C VAL A 85 11.21 3.48 -11.82
N LEU A 86 10.80 2.26 -12.15
CA LEU A 86 10.50 1.22 -11.16
C LEU A 86 11.69 0.95 -10.25
N GLY A 87 12.89 0.75 -10.81
CA GLY A 87 14.11 0.52 -10.04
C GLY A 87 14.49 1.71 -9.17
N SER A 88 14.43 2.91 -9.72
CA SER A 88 14.77 4.15 -9.00
C SER A 88 13.82 4.41 -7.83
N VAL A 89 12.51 4.32 -8.07
CA VAL A 89 11.48 4.47 -7.01
C VAL A 89 11.63 3.38 -5.96
N SER A 90 11.85 2.12 -6.36
CA SER A 90 12.08 1.03 -5.40
C SER A 90 13.27 1.32 -4.50
N LEU A 91 14.41 1.71 -5.07
CA LEU A 91 15.63 1.99 -4.32
C LEU A 91 15.43 3.16 -3.35
N ILE A 92 14.86 4.27 -3.83
CA ILE A 92 14.59 5.46 -3.00
C ILE A 92 13.67 5.09 -1.83
N LEU A 93 12.58 4.36 -2.07
CA LEU A 93 11.64 4.01 -1.01
C LEU A 93 12.20 2.97 -0.05
N ILE A 94 13.02 2.03 -0.49
CA ILE A 94 13.74 1.11 0.41
C ILE A 94 14.68 1.90 1.32
N CYS A 95 15.48 2.82 0.77
CA CYS A 95 16.35 3.67 1.58
C CYS A 95 15.56 4.50 2.59
N ILE A 96 14.47 5.14 2.17
CA ILE A 96 13.60 5.91 3.06
C ILE A 96 12.97 5.00 4.13
N ALA A 97 12.48 3.82 3.76
CA ALA A 97 11.90 2.87 4.71
C ALA A 97 12.92 2.45 5.79
N LEU A 98 14.17 2.18 5.40
CA LEU A 98 15.23 1.84 6.36
C LEU A 98 15.51 3.00 7.33
N VAL A 99 15.64 4.23 6.82
CA VAL A 99 15.85 5.42 7.65
C VAL A 99 14.66 5.65 8.58
N LEU A 100 13.43 5.58 8.08
CA LEU A 100 12.22 5.75 8.87
C LEU A 100 12.05 4.64 9.91
N THR A 101 12.45 3.41 9.62
CA THR A 101 12.42 2.30 10.60
C THR A 101 13.27 2.62 11.83
N VAL A 102 14.46 3.19 11.61
CA VAL A 102 15.38 3.61 12.68
C VAL A 102 14.82 4.84 13.40
N LEU A 103 14.37 5.84 12.65
CA LEU A 103 13.82 7.10 13.19
C LEU A 103 12.37 6.99 13.68
N MET A 104 11.77 5.80 13.64
CA MET A 104 10.35 5.60 13.99
C MET A 104 9.96 6.16 15.36
N PRO A 105 10.79 6.05 16.42
CA PRO A 105 10.47 6.65 17.71
C PRO A 105 10.25 8.16 17.63
N LEU A 106 11.06 8.87 16.84
CA LEU A 106 10.91 10.30 16.62
C LEU A 106 9.66 10.60 15.79
N VAL A 107 9.43 9.82 14.72
CA VAL A 107 8.26 9.98 13.84
C VAL A 107 6.97 9.85 14.64
N ILE A 108 6.83 8.78 15.44
CA ILE A 108 5.62 8.56 16.23
C ILE A 108 5.50 9.58 17.37
N ALA A 109 6.60 9.99 18.01
CA ALA A 109 6.55 11.03 19.03
C ALA A 109 6.06 12.38 18.48
N VAL A 110 6.38 12.72 17.23
CA VAL A 110 5.88 13.93 16.56
C VAL A 110 4.41 13.77 16.13
N LEU A 111 4.02 12.61 15.61
CA LEU A 111 2.65 12.35 15.17
C LEU A 111 1.65 12.23 16.33
N ALA A 112 2.10 11.66 17.45
CA ALA A 112 1.29 11.41 18.64
C ALA A 112 2.08 11.77 19.91
N PRO A 113 2.30 13.08 20.18
CA PRO A 113 3.03 13.53 21.36
C PRO A 113 2.38 13.08 22.68
N GLY A 114 1.06 12.85 22.67
CA GLY A 114 0.32 12.32 23.82
C GLY A 114 0.71 10.89 24.23
N PHE A 115 1.47 10.16 23.41
CA PHE A 115 1.98 8.82 23.75
C PHE A 115 3.33 8.87 24.48
N VAL A 116 4.03 10.01 24.46
CA VAL A 116 5.35 10.14 25.08
C VAL A 116 5.25 9.86 26.58
N GLY A 117 6.09 8.95 27.07
CA GLY A 117 6.08 8.48 28.47
C GLY A 117 5.05 7.38 28.77
N ARG A 118 4.33 6.85 27.77
CA ARG A 118 3.36 5.76 27.91
C ARG A 118 3.78 4.53 27.10
N GLU A 119 3.32 3.35 27.50
CA GLU A 119 3.55 2.09 26.77
C GLU A 119 2.97 2.13 25.35
N THR A 120 1.90 2.89 25.14
CA THR A 120 1.28 3.16 23.83
C THR A 120 2.29 3.60 22.77
N LEU A 121 3.32 4.36 23.14
CA LEU A 121 4.36 4.79 22.20
C LEU A 121 5.13 3.60 21.64
N GLN A 122 5.51 2.63 22.47
CA GLN A 122 6.25 1.45 22.03
C GLN A 122 5.41 0.55 21.13
N PHE A 123 4.11 0.40 21.44
CA PHE A 123 3.18 -0.33 20.57
C PHE A 123 3.10 0.32 19.18
N ALA A 124 2.90 1.64 19.12
CA ALA A 124 2.81 2.37 17.87
C ALA A 124 4.12 2.31 17.05
N ILE A 125 5.27 2.40 17.72
CA ILE A 125 6.58 2.25 17.06
C ILE A 125 6.74 0.85 16.45
N ASN A 126 6.41 -0.19 17.22
CA ASN A 126 6.57 -1.57 16.77
C ASN A 126 5.63 -1.88 15.59
N ASP A 127 4.37 -1.48 15.70
CA ASP A 127 3.40 -1.64 14.61
C ASP A 127 3.84 -0.88 13.36
N ALA A 128 4.27 0.38 13.51
CA ALA A 128 4.72 1.18 12.36
C ALA A 128 5.95 0.57 11.69
N ARG A 129 6.92 0.04 12.46
CA ARG A 129 8.09 -0.68 11.92
C ARG A 129 7.68 -1.94 11.17
N LEU A 130 6.74 -2.72 11.70
CA LEU A 130 6.24 -3.93 11.04
C LEU A 130 5.53 -3.64 9.72
N MET A 131 4.95 -2.44 9.58
CA MET A 131 4.31 -2.00 8.34
C MET A 131 5.30 -1.37 7.33
N MET A 132 6.56 -1.13 7.67
CA MET A 132 7.57 -0.56 6.74
C MET A 132 7.84 -1.37 5.47
N PRO A 133 7.78 -2.72 5.47
CA PRO A 133 7.84 -3.48 4.22
C PRO A 133 6.75 -3.03 3.22
N TYR A 134 5.54 -2.73 3.69
CA TYR A 134 4.48 -2.21 2.82
C TYR A 134 4.87 -0.89 2.14
N PHE A 135 5.47 0.03 2.90
CA PHE A 135 5.97 1.31 2.37
C PHE A 135 6.98 1.07 1.24
N ALA A 136 7.90 0.11 1.39
CA ALA A 136 8.90 -0.17 0.35
C ALA A 136 8.25 -0.69 -0.96
N PHE A 137 7.16 -1.46 -0.85
CA PHE A 137 6.49 -2.05 -2.02
C PHE A 137 5.38 -1.19 -2.63
N VAL A 138 4.91 -0.15 -1.93
CA VAL A 138 3.79 0.66 -2.40
C VAL A 138 4.14 1.50 -3.62
N GLY A 139 5.31 2.13 -3.66
CA GLY A 139 5.73 2.94 -4.81
C GLY A 139 5.92 2.12 -6.08
N PRO A 140 6.64 1.00 -6.05
CA PRO A 140 6.77 0.12 -7.21
C PRO A 140 5.41 -0.37 -7.72
N SER A 141 4.49 -0.71 -6.80
CA SER A 141 3.11 -1.05 -7.16
C SER A 141 2.40 0.10 -7.88
N ILE A 142 2.56 1.34 -7.41
CA ILE A 142 1.99 2.55 -8.04
C ILE A 142 2.57 2.76 -9.45
N VAL A 143 3.88 2.63 -9.64
CA VAL A 143 4.52 2.76 -10.97
C VAL A 143 3.94 1.73 -11.94
N MET A 144 3.82 0.48 -11.51
CA MET A 144 3.26 -0.59 -12.33
C MET A 144 1.79 -0.35 -12.66
N MET A 145 1.01 0.12 -11.69
CA MET A 145 -0.38 0.51 -11.92
C MET A 145 -0.49 1.69 -12.90
N GLY A 146 0.42 2.67 -12.82
CA GLY A 146 0.48 3.80 -13.76
C GLY A 146 0.72 3.33 -15.20
N VAL A 147 1.71 2.46 -15.41
CA VAL A 147 2.00 1.86 -16.73
C VAL A 147 0.81 1.05 -17.26
N LEU A 148 0.21 0.19 -16.44
CA LEU A 148 -0.96 -0.60 -16.84
C LEU A 148 -2.16 0.28 -17.19
N ASN A 149 -2.36 1.39 -16.48
CA ASN A 149 -3.40 2.37 -16.82
C ASN A 149 -3.13 3.04 -18.17
N ALA A 150 -1.86 3.41 -18.44
CA ALA A 150 -1.46 3.97 -19.73
C ALA A 150 -1.67 2.98 -20.90
N GLU A 151 -1.66 1.68 -20.63
CA GLU A 151 -1.93 0.61 -21.60
C GLU A 151 -3.40 0.18 -21.66
N HIS A 152 -4.30 0.92 -21.04
CA HIS A 152 -5.73 0.58 -20.96
C HIS A 152 -6.05 -0.75 -20.24
N ARG A 153 -5.11 -1.31 -19.47
CA ARG A 153 -5.27 -2.51 -18.64
C ARG A 153 -5.90 -2.18 -17.27
N PHE A 154 -7.01 -1.44 -17.28
CA PHE A 154 -7.66 -0.85 -16.09
C PHE A 154 -8.18 -1.87 -15.04
N MET A 155 -8.52 -3.09 -15.46
CA MET A 155 -8.99 -4.12 -14.50
C MET A 155 -7.89 -4.57 -13.56
N LEU A 156 -6.65 -4.68 -14.06
CA LEU A 156 -5.50 -5.12 -13.27
C LEU A 156 -5.11 -4.07 -12.23
N THR A 157 -5.26 -2.79 -12.57
CA THR A 157 -4.97 -1.67 -11.66
C THR A 157 -6.07 -1.53 -10.60
N ALA A 158 -7.33 -1.65 -10.98
CA ALA A 158 -8.46 -1.59 -10.05
C ALA A 158 -8.48 -2.76 -9.04
N PHE A 159 -7.99 -3.94 -9.41
CA PHE A 159 -8.00 -5.12 -8.53
C PHE A 159 -6.86 -5.12 -7.49
N SER A 160 -5.80 -4.34 -7.72
CA SER A 160 -4.62 -4.34 -6.85
C SER A 160 -4.94 -3.86 -5.40
N PRO A 161 -5.68 -2.76 -5.20
CA PRO A 161 -6.17 -2.37 -3.87
C PRO A 161 -7.20 -3.34 -3.26
N VAL A 162 -7.97 -4.04 -4.09
CA VAL A 162 -8.96 -5.04 -3.65
C VAL A 162 -8.22 -6.21 -2.99
N LEU A 163 -7.16 -6.71 -3.62
CA LEU A 163 -6.35 -7.80 -3.07
C LEU A 163 -5.79 -7.44 -1.69
N PHE A 164 -5.22 -6.24 -1.54
CA PHE A 164 -4.71 -5.77 -0.25
C PHE A 164 -5.79 -5.82 0.84
N ASN A 165 -6.98 -5.29 0.55
CA ASN A 165 -8.08 -5.30 1.51
C ASN A 165 -8.59 -6.71 1.80
N VAL A 166 -8.68 -7.59 0.80
CA VAL A 166 -9.09 -8.99 1.00
C VAL A 166 -8.11 -9.73 1.89
N THR A 167 -6.80 -9.61 1.66
CA THR A 167 -5.77 -10.21 2.52
C THR A 167 -5.91 -9.74 3.97
N MET A 168 -6.11 -8.44 4.18
CA MET A 168 -6.34 -7.87 5.52
C MET A 168 -7.62 -8.41 6.16
N ILE A 169 -8.73 -8.45 5.43
CA ILE A 169 -10.02 -8.95 5.93
C ILE A 169 -9.92 -10.42 6.33
N VAL A 170 -9.24 -11.26 5.55
CA VAL A 170 -9.04 -12.69 5.88
C VAL A 170 -8.30 -12.83 7.22
N VAL A 171 -7.20 -12.08 7.41
CA VAL A 171 -6.45 -12.10 8.67
C VAL A 171 -7.30 -11.61 9.84
N LEU A 172 -8.06 -10.52 9.65
CA LEU A 172 -8.96 -9.97 10.67
C LEU A 172 -10.04 -10.96 11.09
N ILE A 173 -10.67 -11.66 10.14
CA ILE A 173 -11.71 -12.67 10.43
C ILE A 173 -11.11 -13.83 11.23
N VAL A 174 -9.94 -14.34 10.84
CA VAL A 174 -9.25 -15.42 11.58
C VAL A 174 -8.98 -15.01 13.03
N LEU A 175 -8.46 -13.80 13.24
CA LEU A 175 -8.18 -13.28 14.57
C LEU A 175 -9.44 -13.06 15.41
N LEU A 176 -10.54 -12.60 14.80
CA LEU A 176 -11.83 -12.44 15.47
C LEU A 176 -12.42 -13.77 15.95
N VAL A 177 -12.28 -14.83 15.15
CA VAL A 177 -12.75 -16.18 15.51
C VAL A 177 -11.92 -16.76 16.66
N TRP A 178 -10.60 -16.55 16.64
CA TRP A 178 -9.68 -17.13 17.62
C TRP A 178 -9.61 -16.35 18.94
N ARG A 179 -10.17 -15.12 19.00
CA ARG A 179 -10.28 -14.26 20.19
C ARG A 179 -8.96 -14.12 20.97
N HIS A 180 -7.90 -13.71 20.28
CA HIS A 180 -6.62 -13.42 20.91
C HIS A 180 -6.60 -12.05 21.61
N ASP A 181 -5.58 -11.86 22.45
CA ASP A 181 -5.31 -10.61 23.12
C ASP A 181 -5.11 -9.46 22.10
N PRO A 182 -5.64 -8.24 22.36
CA PRO A 182 -5.55 -7.12 21.42
C PRO A 182 -4.12 -6.79 20.99
N LEU A 183 -3.12 -6.94 21.87
CA LEU A 183 -1.72 -6.63 21.54
C LEU A 183 -1.17 -7.61 20.50
N PHE A 184 -1.48 -8.91 20.66
CA PHE A 184 -1.13 -9.93 19.68
C PHE A 184 -1.83 -9.67 18.35
N SER A 185 -3.13 -9.39 18.38
CA SER A 185 -3.91 -9.07 17.18
C SER A 185 -3.35 -7.87 16.42
N ALA A 186 -3.02 -6.77 17.11
CA ALA A 186 -2.43 -5.58 16.50
C ALA A 186 -1.10 -5.91 15.79
N THR A 187 -0.22 -6.65 16.47
CA THR A 187 1.09 -7.06 15.94
C THR A 187 0.93 -7.93 14.67
N VAL A 188 0.02 -8.91 14.70
CA VAL A 188 -0.24 -9.79 13.55
C VAL A 188 -0.80 -9.00 12.37
N ILE A 189 -1.72 -8.08 12.60
CA ILE A 189 -2.31 -7.26 11.54
C ILE A 189 -1.28 -6.28 10.98
N ALA A 190 -0.42 -5.69 11.82
CA ALA A 190 0.68 -4.84 11.38
C ALA A 190 1.65 -5.60 10.46
N GLY A 191 2.01 -6.84 10.82
CA GLY A 191 2.78 -7.72 9.95
C GLY A 191 2.03 -8.08 8.66
N ALA A 192 0.73 -8.33 8.74
CA ALA A 192 -0.11 -8.65 7.57
C ALA A 192 -0.17 -7.51 6.55
N VAL A 193 -0.13 -6.24 6.99
CA VAL A 193 -0.01 -5.08 6.09
C VAL A 193 1.27 -5.17 5.25
N GLY A 194 2.40 -5.50 5.87
CA GLY A 194 3.67 -5.71 5.18
C GLY A 194 3.57 -6.84 4.14
N VAL A 195 3.06 -8.01 4.56
CA VAL A 195 2.88 -9.18 3.69
C VAL A 195 1.93 -8.90 2.52
N ALA A 196 0.83 -8.19 2.77
CA ALA A 196 -0.14 -7.82 1.74
C ALA A 196 0.50 -6.92 0.66
N GLY A 197 1.42 -6.02 1.05
CA GLY A 197 2.21 -5.24 0.10
C GLY A 197 3.13 -6.09 -0.78
N CYS A 198 3.83 -7.07 -0.18
CA CYS A 198 4.64 -8.03 -0.92
C CYS A 198 3.80 -8.82 -1.93
N LEU A 199 2.65 -9.34 -1.49
CA LEU A 199 1.74 -10.12 -2.32
C LEU A 199 1.18 -9.28 -3.47
N GLN A 200 0.77 -8.04 -3.19
CA GLN A 200 0.31 -7.09 -4.20
C GLN A 200 1.37 -6.87 -5.28
N MET A 201 2.62 -6.62 -4.88
CA MET A 201 3.74 -6.44 -5.80
C MET A 201 4.01 -7.71 -6.62
N LEU A 202 4.01 -8.88 -5.98
CA LEU A 202 4.27 -10.16 -6.64
C LEU A 202 3.24 -10.46 -7.73
N ILE A 203 1.96 -10.21 -7.48
CA ILE A 203 0.90 -10.39 -8.50
C ILE A 203 1.06 -9.40 -9.65
N LEU A 204 1.39 -8.14 -9.37
CA LEU A 204 1.65 -7.15 -10.42
C LEU A 204 2.86 -7.55 -11.27
N VAL A 205 3.93 -8.09 -10.66
CA VAL A 205 5.14 -8.56 -11.34
C VAL A 205 4.87 -9.79 -12.20
N GLN A 206 4.07 -10.75 -11.73
CA GLN A 206 3.70 -11.92 -12.52
C GLN A 206 2.86 -11.56 -13.74
N ARG A 207 2.04 -10.51 -13.64
CA ARG A 207 1.20 -10.01 -14.73
C ARG A 207 1.84 -8.86 -15.50
N ARG A 208 3.19 -8.82 -15.53
CA ARG A 208 3.98 -7.80 -16.24
C ARG A 208 3.46 -7.63 -17.67
N PRO A 209 3.13 -6.40 -18.10
CA PRO A 209 2.64 -6.14 -19.45
C PRO A 209 3.65 -6.47 -20.56
N TRP A 210 4.94 -6.48 -20.23
CA TRP A 210 6.07 -6.65 -21.16
C TRP A 210 6.38 -8.09 -21.55
N ARG A 211 5.76 -9.09 -20.91
CA ARG A 211 6.03 -10.51 -21.18
C ARG A 211 5.27 -11.03 -22.41
N ASP A 212 4.25 -10.29 -22.86
CA ASP A 212 3.38 -10.70 -23.97
C ASP A 212 3.88 -10.16 -25.34
N GLY A 213 5.09 -9.56 -25.39
CA GLY A 213 5.63 -8.86 -26.56
C GLY A 213 7.03 -9.30 -26.99
N ILE A 214 7.40 -10.55 -26.71
CA ILE A 214 8.54 -11.25 -27.34
C ILE A 214 7.97 -12.45 -28.09
#